data_AF-A0A9X4JN78-F1
#
_entry.id   AF-A0A9X4JN78-F1
#
_cell.length_a   1.000
_cell.length_b   1.000
_cell.length_c   1.000
_cell.angle_alpha   90.00
_cell.angle_beta   90.00
_cell.angle_gamma   90.00
#
_symmetry.space_group_name_H-M   'P 1'
#
loop_
_entity.id
_entity.type
_entity.pdbx_description
1 polymer ?
#
loop_
_entity_poly.entity_id
_entity_poly.type
_entity_poly.pdbx_seq_one_letter_code
_entity_poly.pdbx_strand_id
1 'polypeptide(L)'
;MITETELNVLKVMAEKDINWNWMNLDRTLSMKRIPGFSNVVNIVNKLANEGLVNIVDSGHKSMPYYHVSEKGYRLIKNTDTHNNVP
;
A
#
# COMPACT_ATOMS: atom_id res chain seq x y z
N MET A 1 13.19 -5.95 2.85
CA MET A 1 12.55 -6.87 1.87
C MET A 1 11.08 -6.99 2.22
N ILE A 2 10.20 -6.73 1.25
CA ILE A 2 8.76 -6.78 1.46
C ILE A 2 8.19 -8.17 1.16
N THR A 3 7.11 -8.54 1.85
CA THR A 3 6.38 -9.79 1.61
C THR A 3 5.39 -9.66 0.45
N GLU A 4 4.87 -10.78 -0.04
CA GLU A 4 3.78 -10.79 -1.03
C GLU A 4 2.54 -10.04 -0.51
N THR A 5 2.19 -10.23 0.76
CA THR A 5 1.10 -9.49 1.43
C THR A 5 1.32 -7.98 1.37
N GLU A 6 2.52 -7.51 1.70
CA GLU A 6 2.89 -6.09 1.64
C GLU A 6 2.88 -5.55 0.20
N LEU A 7 3.35 -6.35 -0.76
CA LEU A 7 3.29 -6.00 -2.19
C LEU A 7 1.83 -5.89 -2.67
N ASN A 8 0.95 -6.80 -2.27
CA ASN A 8 -0.45 -6.78 -2.65
C ASN A 8 -1.19 -5.57 -2.03
N VAL A 9 -0.86 -5.20 -0.79
CA VAL A 9 -1.37 -3.96 -0.18
C VAL A 9 -0.89 -2.73 -0.96
N LEU A 10 0.40 -2.69 -1.32
CA LEU A 10 0.96 -1.61 -2.13
C LEU A 10 0.26 -1.50 -3.51
N LYS A 11 -0.05 -2.64 -4.14
CA LYS A 11 -0.81 -2.71 -5.40
C LYS A 11 -2.24 -2.18 -5.23
N VAL A 12 -2.95 -2.54 -4.16
CA VAL A 12 -4.29 -2.02 -3.86
C VAL A 12 -4.27 -0.50 -3.72
N MET A 13 -3.29 0.03 -2.99
CA MET A 13 -3.14 1.48 -2.85
C MET A 13 -2.91 2.17 -4.20
N ALA A 14 -2.20 1.53 -5.12
CA ALA A 14 -1.92 2.05 -6.45
C ALA A 14 -3.10 1.96 -7.44
N GLU A 15 -4.17 1.23 -7.13
CA GLU A 15 -5.34 1.10 -8.02
C GLU A 15 -6.11 2.41 -8.19
N LYS A 16 -6.04 3.29 -7.17
CA LYS A 16 -6.76 4.56 -7.14
C LYS A 16 -5.89 5.64 -6.52
N ASP A 17 -5.84 6.78 -7.18
CA ASP A 17 -5.22 7.98 -6.63
C ASP A 17 -6.21 8.69 -5.69
N ILE A 18 -6.27 8.19 -4.45
CA ILE A 18 -7.12 8.73 -3.38
C ILE A 18 -6.33 8.87 -2.08
N ASN A 19 -6.87 9.65 -1.16
CA ASN A 19 -6.35 9.78 0.21
C ASN A 19 -6.68 8.52 1.02
N TRP A 20 -5.84 7.49 0.87
CA TRP A 20 -5.92 6.28 1.70
C TRP A 20 -5.64 6.64 3.16
N ASN A 21 -6.38 6.06 4.08
CA ASN A 21 -6.06 6.00 5.51
C ASN A 21 -6.24 4.56 5.97
N TRP A 22 -5.96 4.26 7.24
CA TRP A 22 -6.05 2.90 7.73
C TRP A 22 -7.44 2.30 7.52
N MET A 23 -8.51 3.07 7.69
CA MET A 23 -9.88 2.57 7.67
C MET A 23 -10.35 2.23 6.25
N ASN A 24 -10.17 3.12 5.28
CA ASN A 24 -10.63 2.86 3.91
C ASN A 24 -9.75 1.79 3.21
N LEU A 25 -8.47 1.71 3.56
CA LEU A 25 -7.57 0.67 3.07
C LEU A 25 -7.92 -0.69 3.67
N ASP A 26 -8.13 -0.77 4.98
CA ASP A 26 -8.52 -2.00 5.68
C ASP A 26 -9.83 -2.59 5.15
N ARG A 27 -10.84 -1.73 5.00
CA ARG A 27 -12.13 -2.11 4.40
C ARG A 27 -11.96 -2.62 2.98
N THR A 28 -11.12 -1.97 2.16
CA THR A 28 -10.89 -2.38 0.78
C THR A 28 -10.21 -3.75 0.71
N LEU A 29 -9.17 -3.98 1.54
CA LEU A 29 -8.48 -5.26 1.63
C LEU A 29 -9.45 -6.38 2.06
N SER A 30 -10.26 -6.13 3.08
CA SER A 30 -11.27 -7.07 3.58
C SER A 30 -12.30 -7.42 2.49
N MET A 31 -12.85 -6.42 1.80
CA MET A 31 -13.83 -6.62 0.71
C MET A 31 -13.24 -7.41 -0.46
N LYS A 32 -11.97 -7.19 -0.78
CA LYS A 32 -11.25 -7.91 -1.85
C LYS A 32 -10.67 -9.25 -1.41
N ARG A 33 -10.81 -9.62 -0.13
CA ARG A 33 -10.18 -10.81 0.49
C ARG A 33 -8.66 -10.85 0.29
N ILE A 34 -8.03 -9.67 0.29
CA ILE A 34 -6.57 -9.55 0.18
C ILE A 34 -5.99 -9.65 1.60
N PRO A 35 -5.07 -10.59 1.88
CA PRO A 35 -4.39 -10.66 3.17
C PRO A 35 -3.77 -9.32 3.57
N GLY A 36 -3.79 -8.99 4.86
CA GLY A 36 -3.24 -7.72 5.39
C GLY A 36 -4.29 -6.79 6.00
N PHE A 37 -5.59 -7.06 5.80
CA PHE A 37 -6.63 -6.47 6.63
C PHE A 37 -6.42 -6.83 8.11
N SER A 38 -6.91 -5.99 9.01
CA SER A 38 -6.61 -5.93 10.46
C SER A 38 -5.14 -5.65 10.83
N ASN A 39 -4.24 -5.44 9.86
CA ASN A 39 -2.82 -5.18 10.10
C ASN A 39 -2.27 -3.99 9.28
N VAL A 40 -3.15 -3.14 8.74
CA VAL A 40 -2.81 -2.09 7.78
C VAL A 40 -1.74 -1.14 8.29
N VAL A 41 -1.85 -0.66 9.53
CA VAL A 41 -0.91 0.32 10.09
C VAL A 41 0.53 -0.22 10.11
N ASN A 42 0.71 -1.48 10.51
CA ASN A 42 2.04 -2.10 10.55
C ASN A 42 2.62 -2.30 9.14
N ILE A 43 1.78 -2.74 8.20
CA ILE A 43 2.17 -2.92 6.80
C ILE A 43 2.58 -1.58 6.18
N VAL A 44 1.75 -0.55 6.35
CA VAL A 44 2.02 0.79 5.81
C VAL A 44 3.29 1.39 6.41
N ASN A 45 3.50 1.26 7.72
CA ASN A 45 4.74 1.73 8.36
C ASN A 45 5.98 1.01 7.80
N LYS A 46 5.90 -0.31 7.58
CA LYS A 46 6.98 -1.06 6.95
C LYS A 46 7.23 -0.61 5.50
N LEU A 47 6.18 -0.43 4.71
CA LEU A 47 6.27 0.09 3.35
C LEU A 47 6.87 1.51 3.32
N ALA A 48 6.53 2.35 4.28
CA ALA A 48 7.09 3.69 4.42
C ALA A 48 8.57 3.67 4.81
N ASN A 49 8.98 2.79 5.73
CA ASN A 49 10.39 2.58 6.08
C ASN A 49 11.22 2.10 4.88
N GLU A 50 10.61 1.35 3.97
CA GLU A 50 11.22 0.92 2.70
C GLU A 50 11.16 2.02 1.61
N GLY A 51 10.55 3.18 1.90
CA GLY A 51 10.39 4.32 0.99
C GLY A 51 9.37 4.08 -0.13
N LEU A 52 8.47 3.12 0.02
CA LEU A 52 7.46 2.73 -0.97
C LEU A 52 6.12 3.45 -0.78
N VAL A 53 5.87 3.96 0.44
CA VAL A 53 4.67 4.72 0.80
C VAL A 53 5.07 6.00 1.52
N ASN A 54 4.43 7.11 1.18
CA ASN A 54 4.51 8.36 1.90
C ASN A 54 3.34 8.45 2.89
N ILE A 55 3.65 8.82 4.13
CA ILE A 55 2.65 9.13 5.16
C ILE A 55 2.56 10.65 5.28
N VAL A 56 1.39 11.21 5.04
CA VAL A 56 1.15 12.65 4.95
C VAL A 56 0.15 13.07 6.04
N ASP A 57 0.38 14.22 6.67
CA ASP A 57 -0.57 14.76 7.63
C ASP A 57 -1.90 15.10 6.94
N SER A 58 -2.99 14.59 7.50
CA SER A 58 -4.36 14.85 7.03
C SER A 58 -5.04 15.97 7.80
N GLY A 59 -4.38 16.54 8.81
CA GLY A 59 -5.00 17.39 9.84
C GLY A 59 -5.65 16.58 10.98
N HIS A 60 -5.65 15.25 10.89
CA HIS A 60 -6.15 14.35 11.93
C HIS A 60 -5.06 13.35 12.35
N LYS A 61 -4.45 13.57 13.52
CA LYS A 61 -3.24 12.84 13.98
C LYS A 61 -3.36 11.31 13.95
N SER A 62 -4.54 10.75 14.21
CA SER A 62 -4.75 9.29 14.20
C SER A 62 -5.18 8.72 12.85
N MET A 63 -5.31 9.57 11.82
CA MET A 63 -5.75 9.18 10.47
C MET A 63 -4.95 9.91 9.39
N PRO A 64 -3.61 9.79 9.35
CA PRO A 64 -2.82 10.35 8.26
C PRO A 64 -3.23 9.74 6.92
N TYR A 65 -2.85 10.41 5.84
CA TYR A 65 -3.01 9.88 4.49
C TYR A 65 -1.80 9.06 4.04
N TYR A 66 -2.05 8.05 3.22
CA TYR A 66 -1.05 7.17 2.66
C TYR A 66 -1.06 7.30 1.13
N HIS A 67 0.11 7.54 0.55
CA HIS A 67 0.28 7.61 -0.90
C HIS A 67 1.41 6.71 -1.34
N VAL A 68 1.23 5.99 -2.44
CA VAL A 68 2.33 5.22 -3.04
C VAL A 68 3.39 6.20 -3.54
N SER A 69 4.65 5.97 -3.16
CA SER A 69 5.76 6.80 -3.61
C SER A 69 6.13 6.45 -5.06
N GLU A 70 6.94 7.29 -5.71
CA GLU A 70 7.49 6.98 -7.03
C GLU A 70 8.28 5.66 -7.03
N LYS A 71 9.03 5.38 -5.94
CA LYS A 71 9.72 4.10 -5.75
C LYS A 71 8.72 2.93 -5.66
N GLY A 72 7.59 3.12 -4.99
CA GLY A 72 6.51 2.14 -4.91
C GLY A 72 5.93 1.79 -6.28
N TYR A 73 5.60 2.80 -7.09
CA TYR A 73 5.10 2.60 -8.45
C TYR A 73 6.12 1.89 -9.37
N ARG A 74 7.41 2.26 -9.28
CA ARG A 74 8.48 1.56 -10.01
C ARG A 74 8.57 0.09 -9.62
N LEU A 75 8.47 -0.23 -8.33
CA LEU A 75 8.49 -1.61 -7.85
C LEU A 75 7.32 -2.42 -8.43
N ILE A 76 6.09 -1.89 -8.36
CA ILE A 76 4.90 -2.55 -8.90
C ILE A 76 5.10 -2.85 -10.40
N LYS A 77 5.50 -1.85 -11.18
CA LYS A 77 5.75 -2.01 -12.63
C LYS A 77 6.76 -3.12 -12.91
N ASN A 78 7.87 -3.15 -12.17
CA ASN A 78 8.89 -4.19 -12.35
C ASN A 78 8.34 -5.58 -12.00
N THR A 79 7.55 -5.72 -10.93
CA THR A 79 6.94 -7.02 -10.59
C THR A 79 5.93 -7.50 -11.64
N ASP A 80 5.14 -6.61 -12.22
CA ASP A 80 4.15 -6.98 -13.23
C ASP A 80 4.81 -7.33 -14.57
N THR A 81 5.93 -6.69 -14.92
CA THR A 81 6.70 -7.08 -16.11
C THR A 81 7.33 -8.47 -16.00
N HIS A 82 7.73 -8.90 -14.80
CA HIS A 82 8.34 -10.21 -14.59
C HIS A 82 7.32 -11.37 -14.57
N ASN A 83 6.05 -11.07 -14.30
CA ASN A 83 4.95 -12.04 -14.38
C ASN A 83 4.38 -12.21 -15.79
N ASN A 84 4.88 -11.46 -16.78
CA ASN A 84 4.43 -11.48 -18.18
C ASN A 84 5.47 -12.04 -19.15
N VAL A 85 6.49 -12.76 -18.65
CA VAL A 85 7.42 -13.50 -19.51
C VAL A 85 6.81 -14.89 -19.78
N PRO A 86 6.59 -15.29 -21.06
CA PRO A 86 6.08 -16.61 -21.43
C PRO A 86 6.95 -17.77 -20.94
#